data_AF-A0A9E5XAE4-F1
#
_entry.id   AF-A0A9E5XAE4-F1
#
_cell.length_a   1.000
_cell.length_b   1.000
_cell.length_c   1.000
_cell.angle_alpha   90.00
_cell.angle_beta   90.00
_cell.angle_gamma   90.00
#
_symmetry.space_group_name_H-M   'P 1'
#
loop_
_entity.id
_entity.type
_entity.pdbx_description
1 polymer ?
#
loop_
_entity_poly.entity_id
_entity_poly.type
_entity_poly.pdbx_seq_one_letter_code
_entity_poly.pdbx_strand_id
1 'polypeptide(L)'
;IIKQKQPESNGGYLAVGFGKTHPRVYEELTTDHPIDLTRWQVANCYMGRIGLINSGGASSGAGDFEQAVRTAVINKRAGGSGLISGRKAFQRPMAEGVELLNAIQDVYLDAGVTIA
;
A
#
# COMPACT_ATOMS: atom_id res chain seq x y z
N ILE A 1 7.73 9.07 9.87
CA ILE A 1 6.88 8.23 8.99
C ILE A 1 7.03 8.74 7.56
N ILE A 2 6.99 7.87 6.55
CA ILE A 2 7.05 8.24 5.13
C ILE A 2 5.73 7.85 4.48
N LYS A 3 5.17 8.76 3.69
CA LYS A 3 3.93 8.55 2.97
C LYS A 3 4.21 8.19 1.51
N GLN A 4 3.60 7.12 1.00
CA GLN A 4 3.60 6.79 -0.43
C GLN A 4 2.17 6.56 -0.96
N LYS A 5 2.04 6.46 -2.28
CA LYS A 5 0.87 5.87 -2.93
C LYS A 5 1.22 4.41 -3.23
N GLN A 6 0.32 3.47 -2.94
CA GLN A 6 0.60 2.03 -3.16
C GLN A 6 0.89 1.78 -4.65
N PRO A 7 1.89 0.94 -5.00
CA PRO A 7 2.26 0.69 -6.37
C PRO A 7 1.22 -0.22 -7.04
N GLU A 8 0.89 0.11 -8.28
CA GLU A 8 -0.05 -0.65 -9.14
C GLU A 8 0.66 -1.22 -10.37
N SER A 9 1.93 -0.86 -10.59
CA SER A 9 2.73 -1.25 -11.74
C SER A 9 4.23 -1.27 -11.41
N ASN A 10 5.02 -1.85 -12.32
CA ASN A 10 6.46 -1.99 -12.23
C ASN A 10 7.12 -1.55 -13.55
N GLY A 11 8.45 -1.54 -13.63
CA GLY A 11 9.18 -1.27 -14.89
C GLY A 11 9.39 0.21 -15.23
N GLY A 12 9.13 1.13 -14.29
CA GLY A 12 9.19 2.58 -14.55
C GLY A 12 10.52 3.06 -15.14
N TYR A 13 11.68 2.52 -14.70
CA TYR A 13 12.97 2.90 -15.28
C TYR A 13 13.10 2.52 -16.76
N LEU A 14 12.62 1.33 -17.15
CA LEU A 14 12.65 0.86 -18.54
C LEU A 14 11.71 1.68 -19.43
N ALA A 15 10.50 1.96 -18.94
CA ALA A 15 9.48 2.69 -19.69
C ALA A 15 9.83 4.17 -19.90
N VAL A 16 10.43 4.81 -18.88
CA VAL A 16 10.77 6.24 -18.92
C VAL A 16 12.15 6.47 -19.54
N GLY A 17 13.06 5.50 -19.46
CA GLY A 17 14.44 5.65 -19.94
C GLY A 17 15.28 6.62 -19.10
N PHE A 18 14.92 6.82 -17.82
CA PHE A 18 15.61 7.74 -16.90
C PHE A 18 16.39 6.99 -15.83
N GLY A 19 17.61 7.45 -15.53
CA GLY A 19 18.46 6.88 -14.47
C GLY A 19 19.18 5.59 -14.89
N LYS A 20 19.59 4.78 -13.90
CA LYS A 20 20.26 3.50 -14.12
C LYS A 20 19.50 2.39 -13.40
N THR A 21 19.30 1.27 -14.08
CA THR A 21 18.72 0.05 -13.52
C THR A 21 19.47 -1.17 -14.07
N HIS A 22 19.43 -2.29 -13.35
CA HIS A 22 20.05 -3.55 -13.76
C HIS A 22 18.95 -4.56 -14.12
N PRO A 23 19.10 -5.40 -15.18
CA PRO A 23 18.07 -6.37 -15.59
C PRO A 23 17.51 -7.22 -14.45
N ARG A 24 18.40 -7.71 -13.56
CA ARG A 24 18.07 -8.45 -12.33
C ARG A 24 17.01 -7.80 -11.43
N VAL A 25 16.84 -6.47 -11.44
CA VAL A 25 15.76 -5.81 -10.69
C VAL A 25 14.41 -6.39 -11.10
N TYR A 26 14.20 -6.60 -12.40
CA TYR A 26 12.93 -7.06 -12.97
C TYR A 26 12.86 -8.57 -13.18
N GLU A 27 14.02 -9.24 -13.32
CA GLU A 27 14.09 -10.68 -13.59
C GLU A 27 14.19 -11.55 -12.32
N GLU A 28 14.80 -11.02 -11.25
CA GLU A 28 15.13 -11.82 -10.05
C GLU A 28 14.64 -11.19 -8.74
N LEU A 29 14.72 -9.86 -8.62
CA LEU A 29 14.61 -9.18 -7.32
C LEU A 29 13.20 -8.64 -7.03
N THR A 30 12.30 -8.66 -8.01
CA THR A 30 10.91 -8.24 -7.84
C THR A 30 9.98 -9.15 -8.61
N THR A 31 8.71 -9.10 -8.24
CA THR A 31 7.61 -9.71 -8.98
C THR A 31 6.52 -8.67 -9.22
N ASP A 32 5.51 -9.00 -10.00
CA ASP A 32 4.30 -8.17 -10.14
C ASP A 32 3.32 -8.38 -8.98
N HIS A 33 3.68 -9.17 -7.97
CA HIS A 33 2.83 -9.37 -6.80
C HIS A 33 2.78 -8.07 -5.96
N PRO A 34 1.59 -7.54 -5.60
CA PRO A 34 1.45 -6.22 -5.00
C PRO A 34 2.13 -6.08 -3.64
N ILE A 35 2.25 -7.17 -2.88
CA ILE A 35 2.99 -7.19 -1.61
C ILE A 35 4.49 -6.96 -1.86
N ASP A 36 5.07 -7.58 -2.89
CA ASP A 36 6.50 -7.46 -3.19
C ASP A 36 6.83 -6.05 -3.70
N LEU A 37 5.97 -5.50 -4.57
CA LEU A 37 6.08 -4.11 -5.02
C LEU A 37 5.99 -3.13 -3.84
N THR A 38 5.07 -3.37 -2.91
CA THR A 38 4.93 -2.53 -1.71
C THR A 38 6.12 -2.72 -0.75
N ARG A 39 6.71 -3.92 -0.67
CA ARG A 39 7.90 -4.17 0.14
C ARG A 39 9.11 -3.39 -0.36
N TRP A 40 9.23 -3.18 -1.67
CA TRP A 40 10.23 -2.25 -2.22
C TRP A 40 10.03 -0.80 -1.76
N GLN A 41 8.79 -0.34 -1.51
CA GLN A 41 8.57 0.96 -0.87
C GLN A 41 9.07 0.97 0.58
N VAL A 42 8.85 -0.11 1.33
CA VAL A 42 9.36 -0.25 2.71
C VAL A 42 10.90 -0.22 2.71
N ALA A 43 11.54 -0.92 1.77
CA ALA A 43 12.99 -0.90 1.61
C ALA A 43 13.51 0.53 1.33
N ASN A 44 12.80 1.29 0.50
CA ASN A 44 13.10 2.70 0.24
C ASN A 44 12.82 3.64 1.42
N CYS A 45 12.13 3.16 2.46
CA CYS A 45 11.95 3.86 3.73
C CYS A 45 13.08 3.52 4.73
N TYR A 46 14.33 3.62 4.27
CA TYR A 46 15.53 3.29 5.05
C TYR A 46 15.51 1.85 5.58
N MET A 47 15.21 0.88 4.72
CA MET A 47 15.07 -0.53 5.09
C MET A 47 14.03 -0.73 6.21
N GLY A 48 12.93 0.01 6.16
CA GLY A 48 11.85 -0.03 7.15
C GLY A 48 12.14 0.70 8.46
N ARG A 49 13.31 1.33 8.64
CA ARG A 49 13.62 2.10 9.87
C ARG A 49 12.69 3.29 10.06
N ILE A 50 12.16 3.85 8.99
CA ILE A 50 11.11 4.85 9.05
C ILE A 50 9.81 4.22 8.56
N GLY A 51 8.79 4.15 9.43
CA GLY A 51 7.53 3.49 9.10
C GLY A 51 6.87 4.05 7.84
N LEU A 52 6.45 3.15 6.95
CA LEU A 52 5.72 3.45 5.72
C LEU A 52 4.21 3.49 6.01
N ILE A 53 3.56 4.59 5.63
CA ILE A 53 2.11 4.65 5.51
C ILE A 53 1.73 4.81 4.03
N ASN A 54 0.76 4.03 3.58
CA ASN A 54 0.31 4.07 2.19
C ASN A 54 -1.06 4.72 2.05
N SER A 55 -1.38 5.08 0.81
CA SER A 55 -2.74 5.43 0.41
C SER A 55 -3.15 4.57 -0.78
N GLY A 56 -4.42 4.17 -0.81
CA GLY A 56 -5.01 3.51 -1.97
C GLY A 56 -5.36 4.50 -3.10
N GLY A 57 -6.13 4.01 -4.06
CA GLY A 57 -6.67 4.79 -5.17
C GLY A 57 -7.69 5.86 -4.76
N ALA A 58 -8.17 6.62 -5.74
CA ALA A 58 -9.27 7.55 -5.54
C ALA A 58 -10.55 6.82 -5.07
N SER A 59 -11.51 7.59 -4.55
CA SER A 59 -12.83 7.03 -4.25
C SER A 59 -13.55 6.72 -5.56
N SER A 60 -14.07 5.50 -5.69
CA SER A 60 -14.96 5.08 -6.79
C SER A 60 -16.42 4.96 -6.33
N GLY A 61 -16.71 5.34 -5.08
CA GLY A 61 -17.99 5.08 -4.43
C GLY A 61 -18.15 3.59 -4.14
N ALA A 62 -18.80 2.87 -5.05
CA ALA A 62 -18.93 1.41 -4.97
C ALA A 62 -17.53 0.75 -4.95
N GLY A 63 -17.32 -0.15 -3.99
CA GLY A 63 -16.05 -0.88 -3.82
C GLY A 63 -15.00 -0.19 -2.93
N ASP A 64 -15.27 1.01 -2.40
CA ASP A 64 -14.29 1.72 -1.57
C ASP A 64 -13.88 0.95 -0.30
N PHE A 65 -14.82 0.23 0.33
CA PHE A 65 -14.55 -0.61 1.50
C PHE A 65 -13.59 -1.75 1.18
N GLU A 66 -13.92 -2.56 0.16
CA GLU A 66 -13.08 -3.67 -0.29
C GLU A 66 -11.67 -3.19 -0.65
N GLN A 67 -11.59 -2.10 -1.42
CA GLN A 67 -10.31 -1.54 -1.81
C GLN A 67 -9.52 -1.02 -0.61
N ALA A 68 -10.16 -0.39 0.38
CA ALA A 68 -9.50 0.09 1.59
C ALA A 68 -8.90 -1.07 2.40
N VAL A 69 -9.68 -2.13 2.62
CA VAL A 69 -9.24 -3.35 3.30
C VAL A 69 -8.11 -4.03 2.52
N ARG A 70 -8.27 -4.24 1.21
CA ARG A 70 -7.23 -4.81 0.35
C ARG A 70 -5.92 -4.01 0.42
N THR A 71 -6.01 -2.68 0.36
CA THR A 71 -4.84 -1.80 0.44
C THR A 71 -4.16 -1.92 1.80
N ALA A 72 -4.93 -1.97 2.89
CA ALA A 72 -4.43 -2.17 4.25
C ALA A 72 -3.73 -3.52 4.41
N VAL A 73 -4.32 -4.61 3.89
CA VAL A 73 -3.74 -5.96 3.92
C VAL A 73 -2.41 -5.98 3.19
N ILE A 74 -2.36 -5.46 1.96
CA ILE A 74 -1.12 -5.41 1.17
C ILE A 74 -0.04 -4.62 1.91
N ASN A 75 -0.39 -3.46 2.46
CA ASN A 75 0.57 -2.62 3.17
C ASN A 75 1.11 -3.30 4.43
N LYS A 76 0.23 -3.88 5.26
CA LYS A 76 0.65 -4.60 6.47
C LYS A 76 1.53 -5.80 6.12
N ARG A 77 1.10 -6.62 5.16
CA ARG A 77 1.85 -7.82 4.74
C ARG A 77 3.22 -7.47 4.15
N ALA A 78 3.37 -6.29 3.55
CA ALA A 78 4.65 -5.79 3.05
C ALA A 78 5.58 -5.24 4.15
N GLY A 79 5.08 -5.04 5.38
CA GLY A 79 5.83 -4.43 6.49
C GLY A 79 5.54 -2.94 6.73
N GLY A 80 4.51 -2.39 6.08
CA GLY A 80 4.05 -1.03 6.32
C GLY A 80 3.26 -0.88 7.63
N SER A 81 3.19 0.35 8.14
CA SER A 81 2.73 0.68 9.49
C SER A 81 1.34 1.30 9.58
N GLY A 82 0.68 1.57 8.44
CA GLY A 82 -0.64 2.20 8.44
C GLY A 82 -1.15 2.61 7.07
N LEU A 83 -2.40 3.08 7.03
CA LEU A 83 -3.03 3.60 5.82
C LEU A 83 -3.56 5.02 6.06
N ILE A 84 -3.43 5.89 5.05
CA ILE A 84 -4.13 7.16 4.97
C ILE A 84 -5.42 6.96 4.18
N SER A 85 -6.55 7.30 4.79
CA SER A 85 -7.86 7.35 4.13
C SER A 85 -8.43 8.77 4.21
N GLY A 86 -8.57 9.41 3.05
CA GLY A 86 -9.11 10.77 2.92
C GLY A 86 -10.54 10.74 2.40
N ARG A 87 -10.70 11.00 1.09
CA ARG A 87 -12.01 11.02 0.42
C ARG A 87 -12.87 9.78 0.73
N LYS A 88 -12.26 8.59 0.73
CA LYS A 88 -12.95 7.34 1.06
C LYS A 88 -13.52 7.31 2.48
N ALA A 89 -12.94 8.00 3.47
CA ALA A 89 -13.49 8.05 4.82
C ALA A 89 -14.43 9.24 5.03
N PHE A 90 -14.12 10.40 4.43
CA PHE A 90 -14.75 11.67 4.78
C PHE A 90 -15.79 12.19 3.77
N GLN A 91 -15.91 11.61 2.57
CA GLN A 91 -16.94 11.98 1.57
C GLN A 91 -18.08 10.95 1.54
N ARG A 92 -18.60 10.61 2.72
CA ARG A 92 -19.72 9.68 2.93
C ARG A 92 -20.40 9.96 4.28
N PRO A 93 -21.55 9.34 4.59
CA PRO A 93 -22.16 9.45 5.91
C PRO A 93 -21.17 9.11 7.03
N MET A 94 -21.22 9.86 8.14
CA MET A 94 -20.25 9.73 9.23
C MET A 94 -20.12 8.30 9.76
N ALA A 95 -21.24 7.59 9.93
CA ALA A 95 -21.26 6.20 10.39
C ALA A 95 -20.46 5.28 9.44
N GLU A 96 -20.65 5.41 8.13
CA GLU A 96 -19.91 4.62 7.13
C GLU A 96 -18.43 5.00 7.07
N GLY A 97 -18.11 6.28 7.30
CA GLY A 97 -16.72 6.74 7.39
C GLY A 97 -15.98 6.13 8.59
N VAL A 98 -16.63 6.09 9.74
CA VAL A 98 -16.12 5.44 10.96
C VAL A 98 -15.95 3.94 10.73
N GLU A 99 -16.94 3.28 10.15
CA GLU A 99 -16.88 1.86 9.81
C GLU A 99 -15.70 1.54 8.88
N LEU A 100 -15.46 2.35 7.85
CA LEU A 100 -14.32 2.17 6.95
C LEU A 100 -12.97 2.33 7.68
N LEU A 101 -12.86 3.29 8.59
CA LEU A 101 -11.64 3.47 9.39
C LEU A 101 -11.41 2.29 10.35
N ASN A 102 -12.48 1.78 10.98
CA ASN A 102 -12.40 0.59 11.83
C ASN A 102 -12.00 -0.64 11.04
N ALA A 103 -12.57 -0.87 9.85
CA ALA A 103 -12.18 -1.99 8.99
C ALA A 103 -10.69 -1.96 8.60
N ILE A 104 -10.11 -0.77 8.39
CA ILE A 104 -8.66 -0.62 8.20
C ILE A 104 -7.91 -0.98 9.49
N GLN A 105 -8.34 -0.49 10.65
CA GLN A 105 -7.70 -0.77 11.94
C GLN A 105 -7.73 -2.26 12.27
N ASP A 106 -8.85 -2.94 12.01
CA ASP A 106 -9.02 -4.38 12.21
C ASP A 106 -7.97 -5.18 11.45
N VAL A 107 -7.64 -4.79 10.22
CA VAL A 107 -6.53 -5.41 9.47
C VAL A 107 -5.20 -5.30 10.21
N TYR A 108 -4.90 -4.15 10.84
CA TYR A 108 -3.66 -3.96 11.60
C TYR A 108 -3.67 -4.68 12.95
N LEU A 109 -4.84 -4.81 13.58
CA LEU A 109 -5.01 -5.54 14.84
C LEU A 109 -5.09 -7.07 14.66
N ASP A 110 -5.46 -7.57 13.47
CA ASP A 110 -5.58 -8.99 13.19
C ASP A 110 -4.22 -9.69 13.13
N ALA A 111 -3.96 -10.57 14.10
CA ALA A 111 -2.72 -11.35 14.19
C ALA A 111 -2.52 -12.34 13.02
N GLY A 112 -3.59 -12.72 12.31
CA GLY A 112 -3.53 -13.58 11.13
C GLY A 112 -2.97 -12.88 9.89
N VAL A 113 -3.03 -11.54 9.83
CA VAL A 113 -2.40 -10.76 8.75
C VAL A 113 -0.95 -10.49 9.12
N THR A 114 -0.07 -11.46 8.88
CA THR A 114 1.36 -11.37 9.17
C THR A 114 2.13 -10.65 8.06
N ILE A 115 3.34 -10.19 8.38
CA ILE A 115 4.32 -9.86 7.34
C ILE A 115 4.59 -11.13 6.53
N ALA A 116 4.54 -11.02 5.20
CA ALA A 116 4.77 -12.13 4.27
C ALA A 116 6.25 -12.32 3.97
#